data_AF-A0A183KDE7-F1
#
_entry.id   AF-A0A183KDE7-F1
#
_cell.length_a   1.000
_cell.length_b   1.000
_cell.length_c   1.000
_cell.angle_alpha   90.00
_cell.angle_beta   90.00
_cell.angle_gamma   90.00
#
_symmetry.space_group_name_H-M   'P 1'
#
loop_
_entity.id
_entity.type
_entity.pdbx_description
1 polymer ?
#
loop_
_entity_poly.entity_id
_entity_poly.type
_entity_poly.pdbx_seq_one_letter_code
_entity_poly.pdbx_strand_id
1 'polypeptide(L)' 'MKQLYDTTKKLSGKYSKPERPVKNKEGRPTTEIQQQRNRWVEYFEELLNWPASMNSQDIEAAHADLPIDVNPPT' A
#
# COMPACT_ATOMS: atom_id res chain seq x y z
N MET A 1 12.84 8.74 -18.49
CA MET A 1 12.89 7.64 -17.50
C MET A 1 13.79 7.92 -16.31
N LYS A 2 15.06 8.29 -16.49
CA LYS A 2 16.03 8.48 -15.38
C LYS A 2 15.61 9.55 -14.36
N GLN A 3 15.14 10.71 -14.81
CA GLN A 3 14.71 11.78 -13.90
C GLN A 3 13.52 11.41 -13.02
N LEU A 4 12.60 10.61 -13.54
CA LEU A 4 11.41 10.16 -12.81
C LEU A 4 11.82 9.18 -11.70
N TYR A 5 12.72 8.23 -12.01
CA TYR A 5 13.34 7.33 -11.04
C TYR A 5 14.11 8.09 -9.94
N ASP A 6 14.93 9.07 -10.33
CA ASP A 6 15.72 9.87 -9.39
C ASP A 6 14.83 10.72 -8.46
N THR A 7 13.72 11.26 -8.99
CA THR A 7 12.76 12.06 -8.21
C THR A 7 11.98 11.19 -7.23
N THR A 8 11.47 10.04 -7.66
CA THR A 8 10.75 9.09 -6.78
C THR A 8 11.67 8.54 -5.69
N LYS A 9 12.93 8.24 -6.01
CA LYS A 9 13.94 7.81 -5.03
C LYS A 9 14.22 8.90 -3.99
N LYS A 10 14.31 10.16 -4.42
CA LYS A 10 14.52 11.32 -3.54
C LYS A 10 13.31 11.58 -2.62
N LEU A 11 12.09 11.40 -3.11
CA LEU A 11 10.87 11.55 -2.31
C LEU A 11 10.67 10.39 -1.33
N SER A 12 10.86 9.15 -1.78
CA SER A 12 10.75 7.95 -0.93
C SER A 12 11.77 7.98 0.22
N GLY A 13 13.01 8.42 -0.04
CA GLY A 13 14.03 8.56 1.02
C GLY A 13 13.70 9.60 2.10
N LYS A 14 12.80 10.56 1.84
CA LYS A 14 12.35 11.56 2.84
C LYS A 14 11.30 11.01 3.81
N TYR A 15 10.54 9.99 3.41
CA TYR A 15 9.41 9.45 4.17
C TYR A 15 9.58 7.97 4.58
N SER A 16 10.72 7.35 4.27
CA SER A 16 10.94 5.92 4.51
C SER A 16 11.13 5.55 5.98
N LYS A 17 11.22 6.52 6.89
CA LYS A 17 11.39 6.30 8.32
C LYS A 17 10.28 7.03 9.07
N PRO A 18 9.43 6.34 9.85
CA PRO A 18 8.60 7.04 10.84
C PRO A 18 9.53 7.79 11.80
N GLU A 19 9.18 9.04 12.12
CA GLU A 19 10.01 9.97 12.90
C GLU A 19 10.33 9.44 14.33
N ARG A 20 9.59 8.44 14.80
CA ARG A 20 9.88 7.68 16.03
C ARG A 20 9.67 6.17 15.84
N PRO A 21 10.66 5.32 16.18
CA PRO A 21 10.43 3.90 16.42
C PRO A 21 9.61 3.70 17.70
N VAL A 22 8.55 2.90 17.66
CA VAL A 22 7.78 2.53 18.87
C VAL A 22 8.60 1.55 19.70
N LYS A 23 8.98 1.97 20.91
CA LYS A 23 9.83 1.22 21.85
C LYS A 23 9.00 0.58 22.95
N ASN A 24 9.33 -0.66 23.29
CA ASN A 24 8.80 -1.40 24.43
C ASN A 24 9.40 -0.89 25.75
N LYS A 25 8.96 -1.43 26.89
CA LYS A 25 9.28 -0.93 28.24
C LYS A 25 10.77 -1.01 28.61
N GLU A 26 11.54 -1.82 27.91
CA GLU A 26 13.00 -1.91 28.12
C GLU A 26 13.78 -1.04 27.10
N GLY A 27 13.09 -0.14 26.40
CA GLY A 27 13.67 0.77 25.40
C GLY A 27 13.94 0.13 24.04
N ARG A 28 13.45 -1.09 23.81
CA ARG A 28 13.68 -1.88 22.60
C ARG A 28 12.56 -1.59 21.57
N PRO A 29 12.85 -1.16 20.33
CA PRO A 29 11.83 -0.95 19.30
C PRO A 29 11.33 -2.28 18.72
N THR A 30 10.25 -2.91 19.23
CA THR A 30 10.20 -4.39 19.08
C THR A 30 8.87 -5.15 19.10
N THR A 31 7.69 -4.57 18.90
CA THR A 31 6.47 -5.43 18.79
C THR A 31 5.59 -5.07 17.60
N GLU A 32 5.32 -3.80 17.38
CA GLU A 32 4.42 -3.35 16.32
C GLU A 32 4.90 -3.73 14.92
N ILE A 33 6.20 -3.59 14.63
CA ILE A 33 6.77 -3.90 13.30
C ILE A 33 6.84 -5.41 13.06
N GLN A 34 7.20 -6.21 14.07
CA GLN A 34 7.24 -7.67 13.92
C GLN A 34 5.83 -8.24 13.82
N GLN A 35 4.88 -7.76 14.63
CA GLN A 35 3.48 -8.16 14.53
C GLN A 35 2.85 -7.73 13.22
N GLN A 36 3.14 -6.52 12.74
CA GLN A 36 2.65 -6.07 11.46
C GLN A 36 3.24 -6.89 10.32
N ARG A 37 4.54 -7.24 10.37
CA ARG A 37 5.13 -8.18 9.41
C ARG A 37 4.48 -9.54 9.43
N ASN A 38 4.25 -10.12 10.60
CA ASN A 38 3.56 -11.41 10.71
C ASN A 38 2.14 -11.34 10.12
N ARG A 39 1.43 -10.24 10.36
CA ARG A 39 0.11 -9.98 9.78
C ARG A 39 0.14 -9.81 8.26
N TRP A 40 1.17 -9.16 7.72
CA TRP A 40 1.39 -9.08 6.28
C TRP A 40 1.71 -10.45 5.68
N VAL A 41 2.53 -11.26 6.35
CA VAL A 41 2.86 -12.62 5.90
C VAL A 41 1.59 -13.48 5.86
N GLU A 42 0.77 -13.47 6.91
CA GLU A 42 -0.50 -14.20 6.93
C GLU A 42 -1.45 -13.74 5.82
N TYR A 43 -1.61 -12.42 5.64
CA TYR A 43 -2.47 -11.88 4.58
C TYR A 43 -1.98 -12.25 3.17
N PHE A 44 -0.66 -12.21 2.93
CA PHE A 44 -0.10 -12.58 1.64
C PHE A 44 -0.09 -14.09 1.42
N GLU A 45 0.12 -14.90 2.45
CA GLU A 45 -0.04 -16.34 2.36
C GLU A 45 -1.49 -16.70 2.07
N GLU A 46 -2.47 -16.09 2.73
CA GLU A 46 -3.89 -16.30 2.43
C GLU A 46 -4.21 -15.87 1.00
N LEU A 47 -3.72 -14.71 0.55
CA LEU A 47 -3.93 -14.20 -0.80
C LEU A 47 -3.29 -15.08 -1.89
N LEU A 48 -2.08 -15.59 -1.65
CA LEU A 48 -1.31 -16.38 -2.62
C LEU A 48 -1.69 -17.87 -2.61
N ASN A 49 -2.13 -18.39 -1.46
CA ASN A 49 -2.64 -19.75 -1.33
C ASN A 49 -4.16 -19.84 -1.55
N TRP A 50 -4.87 -18.70 -1.65
CA TRP A 50 -6.24 -18.67 -2.15
C TRP A 50 -6.24 -19.31 -3.52
N PRO A 51 -6.76 -20.55 -3.66
CA PRO A 51 -6.67 -21.27 -4.92
C PRO A 51 -7.51 -20.46 -5.89
N ALA A 52 -6.85 -19.92 -6.93
CA ALA A 52 -7.38 -19.08 -8.01
C ALA A 52 -8.83 -18.69 -7.79
N SER A 53 -9.15 -17.41 -7.55
CA SER A 53 -10.54 -16.94 -7.58
C SER A 53 -11.14 -17.24 -8.97
N MET A 54 -11.59 -18.48 -9.15
CA MET A 54 -12.24 -19.07 -10.31
C MET A 54 -13.73 -18.78 -10.27
N ASN A 55 -14.16 -17.92 -9.35
CA ASN A 55 -15.32 -17.10 -9.61
C ASN A 55 -14.72 -15.82 -10.13
N SER A 56 -14.74 -15.69 -11.47
CA SER A 56 -14.65 -14.41 -12.17
C SER A 56 -15.22 -13.36 -11.24
N GLN A 57 -14.40 -12.40 -10.84
CA GLN A 57 -14.84 -11.22 -10.14
C GLN A 57 -16.13 -10.77 -10.83
N ASP A 58 -17.28 -11.02 -10.20
CA ASP A 58 -18.56 -10.48 -10.62
C ASP A 58 -18.53 -9.03 -10.15
N ILE A 59 -17.60 -8.28 -10.73
CA ILE A 59 -17.61 -6.84 -10.72
C ILE A 59 -18.81 -6.53 -11.61
N GLU A 60 -19.98 -6.46 -10.97
CA GLU A 60 -21.11 -5.75 -11.55
C GLU A 60 -20.54 -4.39 -11.97
N ALA A 61 -20.41 -4.21 -13.29
CA ALA A 61 -19.81 -3.02 -13.86
C ALA A 61 -20.61 -1.84 -13.32
N ALA A 62 -20.00 -1.11 -12.37
CA ALA A 62 -20.64 0.05 -11.77
C ALA A 62 -21.04 0.98 -12.91
N HIS A 63 -22.35 1.07 -13.08
CA HIS A 63 -22.99 1.68 -14.22
C HIS A 63 -22.52 3.12 -14.45
N ALA A 64 -22.37 3.43 -15.73
CA ALA A 64 -22.52 4.74 -16.35
C ALA A 64 -21.48 5.81 -16.01
N ASP A 65 -20.67 6.09 -17.04
CA ASP A 65 -20.33 7.44 -17.55
C ASP A 65 -20.72 8.60 -16.61
N LEU A 66 -19.88 8.87 -15.61
CA LEU A 66 -19.87 10.19 -15.01
C LEU A 66 -19.17 11.13 -15.99
N PRO A 67 -19.85 12.17 -16.54
CA PRO A 67 -19.19 13.14 -17.40
C PRO A 67 -18.18 13.91 -16.54
N ILE A 68 -16.91 13.61 -16.76
CA ILE A 68 -15.81 14.43 -16.22
C ILE A 68 -15.86 15.74 -17.00
N ASP A 69 -16.24 16.82 -16.32
CA ASP A 69 -16.12 18.16 -16.89
C ASP A 69 -14.64 18.50 -17.04
N VAL A 70 -14.18 18.47 -18.29
CA VAL A 70 -12.80 18.77 -18.69
C VAL A 70 -12.56 20.26 -18.93
N ASN A 71 -13.53 21.12 -18.62
CA ASN A 71 -13.35 22.54 -18.81
C ASN A 71 -12.32 23.11 -17.83
N PRO A 72 -11.35 23.90 -18.32
CA PRO A 72 -10.40 24.57 -17.44
C PRO A 72 -11.12 25.60 -16.56
N PRO A 73 -10.79 25.69 -15.26
CA PRO A 73 -11.34 26.73 -14.40
C PRO A 73 -10.92 28.11 -14.93
N THR A 74 -11.88 29.04 -14.96
CA THR A 74 -11.65 30.45 -15.32
C THR A 74 -10.99 31.20 -14.17
#